data_AF-A0A9E7D1V9-F1
#
_entry.id   AF-A0A9E7D1V9-F1
#
_cell.length_a   1.000
_cell.length_b   1.000
_cell.length_c   1.000
_cell.angle_alpha   90.00
_cell.angle_beta   90.00
_cell.angle_gamma   90.00
#
_symmetry.space_group_name_H-M   'P 1'
#
loop_
_entity.id
_entity.type
_entity.pdbx_description
1 polymer ?
#
loop_
_entity_poly.entity_id
_entity_poly.type
_entity_poly.pdbx_seq_one_letter_code
_entity_poly.pdbx_strand_id
1 'polypeptide(L)'
;MKRLLFFGFIIISFCSYSQIFVDDVDRVAVVVIDYCVNKNGNRYDITVNQEKSTYKHDGWQQGCLEHFKKGKLIYPMKMTDECWQSVYYFVNSKYKTYELPQEDRIKCKAFHRGKFKYENPAYSETIMKRRKKNQIEKGGLGGTQKYKIKWRDDHKYQLEAIKMSLKKDKHKEGNLIEVEIIEILNDKTYLYKAYITNDDNTDIVFGLITKI
;
A
#
# COMPACT_ATOMS: atom_id res chain seq x y z
N MET A 1 -23.92 -48.24 3.61
CA MET A 1 -22.99 -47.57 2.67
C MET A 1 -22.70 -46.17 3.20
N LYS A 2 -21.43 -45.89 3.55
CA LYS A 2 -20.96 -44.58 4.00
C LYS A 2 -21.03 -43.58 2.84
N ARG A 3 -21.72 -42.46 3.00
CA ARG A 3 -21.51 -41.27 2.14
C ARG A 3 -20.72 -40.25 2.96
N LEU A 4 -19.42 -40.17 2.69
CA LEU A 4 -18.59 -39.03 3.08
C LEU A 4 -19.09 -37.82 2.29
N LEU A 5 -19.59 -36.79 3.00
CA LEU A 5 -19.76 -35.45 2.47
C LEU A 5 -18.45 -34.70 2.73
N PHE A 6 -17.57 -34.68 1.74
CA PHE A 6 -16.37 -33.86 1.76
C PHE A 6 -16.71 -32.45 1.27
N PHE A 7 -16.52 -31.49 2.18
CA PHE A 7 -16.02 -30.13 2.00
C PHE A 7 -16.23 -29.39 0.67
N GLY A 8 -16.86 -28.23 0.79
CA GLY A 8 -16.67 -27.10 -0.09
C GLY A 8 -16.82 -25.80 0.70
N PHE A 9 -15.94 -25.55 1.68
CA PHE A 9 -15.81 -24.22 2.26
C PHE A 9 -15.22 -23.30 1.18
N ILE A 10 -16.11 -22.65 0.42
CA ILE A 10 -15.74 -21.52 -0.42
C ILE A 10 -15.41 -20.38 0.55
N ILE A 11 -14.16 -20.28 0.94
CA ILE A 11 -13.63 -19.08 1.58
C ILE A 11 -13.58 -18.02 0.47
N ILE A 12 -14.67 -17.27 0.33
CA ILE A 12 -14.68 -16.01 -0.40
C ILE A 12 -13.85 -15.04 0.44
N SER A 13 -12.53 -15.08 0.26
CA SER A 13 -11.64 -14.08 0.84
C SER A 13 -11.78 -12.83 -0.03
N PHE A 14 -12.41 -11.81 0.56
CA PHE A 14 -12.53 -10.49 -0.01
C PHE A 14 -11.12 -9.92 -0.22
N CYS A 15 -10.84 -9.38 -1.41
CA CYS A 15 -9.58 -8.71 -1.72
C CYS A 15 -9.42 -7.45 -0.86
N SER A 16 -8.88 -7.65 0.34
CA SER A 16 -7.93 -6.74 0.96
C SER A 16 -6.76 -6.48 0.02
N TYR A 17 -6.15 -5.30 0.13
CA TYR A 17 -4.94 -4.87 -0.59
C TYR A 17 -3.72 -5.67 -0.12
N SER A 18 -3.77 -6.99 -0.26
CA SER A 18 -2.71 -7.89 0.20
C SER A 18 -1.54 -7.80 -0.75
N GLN A 19 -0.39 -7.41 -0.22
CA GLN A 19 0.86 -7.43 -0.97
C GLN A 19 1.36 -8.86 -1.07
N ILE A 20 1.90 -9.21 -2.24
CA ILE A 20 2.35 -10.56 -2.54
C ILE A 20 3.82 -10.67 -2.18
N PHE A 21 4.18 -11.69 -1.39
CA PHE A 21 5.59 -11.96 -1.10
C PHE A 21 6.22 -12.86 -2.16
N VAL A 22 7.38 -12.45 -2.67
CA VAL A 22 8.18 -13.15 -3.68
C VAL A 22 9.66 -13.06 -3.32
N ASP A 23 10.51 -13.88 -3.93
CA ASP A 23 11.93 -13.99 -3.53
C ASP A 23 12.88 -13.26 -4.50
N ASP A 24 12.40 -12.91 -5.69
CA ASP A 24 13.14 -12.41 -6.86
C ASP A 24 13.01 -10.89 -7.07
N VAL A 25 12.61 -10.14 -6.04
CA VAL A 25 12.62 -8.66 -6.04
C VAL A 25 13.58 -8.17 -4.97
N ASP A 26 14.34 -7.10 -5.20
CA ASP A 26 15.30 -6.63 -4.18
C ASP A 26 14.61 -6.25 -2.86
N ARG A 27 13.50 -5.49 -2.97
CA ARG A 27 12.73 -5.00 -1.82
C ARG A 27 11.23 -5.01 -2.04
N VAL A 28 10.76 -4.02 -2.77
CA VAL A 28 9.36 -3.90 -3.18
C VAL A 28 9.35 -3.62 -4.67
N ALA A 29 8.37 -4.20 -5.36
CA ALA A 29 8.18 -3.97 -6.77
C ALA A 29 6.69 -3.84 -7.09
N VAL A 30 6.37 -3.23 -8.22
CA VAL A 30 4.99 -3.01 -8.64
C VAL A 30 4.75 -3.50 -10.05
N VAL A 31 3.55 -4.02 -10.28
CA VAL A 31 2.96 -4.19 -11.60
C VAL A 31 1.80 -3.22 -11.72
N VAL A 32 1.85 -2.35 -12.71
CA VAL A 32 0.83 -1.34 -12.99
C VAL A 32 0.04 -1.78 -14.21
N ILE A 33 -1.28 -1.84 -14.06
CA ILE A 33 -2.22 -2.17 -15.13
C ILE A 33 -2.99 -0.90 -15.47
N ASP A 34 -2.90 -0.48 -16.73
CA ASP A 34 -3.74 0.57 -17.29
C ASP A 34 -5.02 -0.05 -17.83
N TYR A 35 -6.15 0.62 -17.63
CA TYR A 35 -7.44 0.19 -18.15
C TYR A 35 -8.40 1.37 -18.28
N CYS A 36 -9.36 1.26 -19.18
CA CYS A 36 -10.45 2.24 -19.31
C CYS A 36 -11.78 1.62 -18.93
N VAL A 37 -12.73 2.44 -18.50
CA VAL A 37 -14.09 2.01 -18.13
C VAL A 37 -15.08 2.74 -19.01
N ASN A 38 -16.00 2.02 -19.65
CA ASN A 38 -17.02 2.67 -20.48
C ASN A 38 -18.24 3.10 -19.65
N LYS A 39 -19.17 3.81 -20.27
CA LYS A 39 -20.47 4.20 -19.67
C LYS A 39 -21.26 3.09 -18.97
N ASN A 40 -21.07 1.83 -19.36
CA ASN A 40 -21.76 0.68 -18.75
C ASN A 40 -20.99 0.11 -17.54
N GLY A 41 -19.85 0.69 -17.17
CA GLY A 41 -18.97 0.18 -16.12
C GLY A 41 -18.08 -0.98 -16.56
N ASN A 42 -18.05 -1.32 -17.86
CA ASN A 42 -17.22 -2.41 -18.37
C ASN A 42 -15.78 -1.91 -18.61
N ARG A 43 -14.81 -2.71 -18.18
CA ARG A 43 -13.39 -2.44 -18.39
C ARG A 43 -12.94 -2.87 -19.78
N TYR A 44 -12.12 -2.06 -20.43
CA TYR A 44 -11.52 -2.34 -21.73
C TYR A 44 -10.10 -1.73 -21.78
N ASP A 45 -9.38 -2.00 -22.87
CA ASP A 45 -7.99 -1.56 -23.08
C ASP A 45 -7.07 -1.88 -21.89
N ILE A 46 -7.16 -3.12 -21.40
CA ILE A 46 -6.48 -3.57 -20.19
C ILE A 46 -5.09 -4.06 -20.55
N THR A 47 -4.06 -3.32 -20.15
CA THR A 47 -2.65 -3.63 -20.48
C THR A 47 -1.72 -3.39 -19.30
N VAL A 48 -0.57 -4.06 -19.28
CA VAL A 48 0.49 -3.79 -18.29
C VAL A 48 1.30 -2.58 -18.76
N ASN A 49 1.38 -1.56 -17.92
CA ASN A 49 2.22 -0.39 -18.17
C ASN A 49 3.68 -0.73 -17.85
N GLN A 50 4.47 -1.01 -18.88
CA GLN A 50 5.88 -1.39 -18.71
C GLN A 50 6.76 -0.26 -18.19
N GLU A 51 6.42 0.99 -18.46
CA GLU A 51 7.21 2.15 -17.99
C GLU A 51 7.05 2.35 -16.48
N LYS A 52 5.83 2.15 -15.96
CA LYS A 52 5.51 2.35 -14.54
C LYS A 52 5.70 1.08 -13.69
N SER A 53 5.77 -0.09 -14.31
CA SER A 53 5.99 -1.35 -13.60
C SER A 53 7.48 -1.56 -13.30
N THR A 54 7.83 -1.77 -12.03
CA THR A 54 9.19 -2.10 -11.63
C THR A 54 9.43 -3.61 -11.55
N TYR A 55 8.38 -4.42 -11.39
CA TYR A 55 8.53 -5.88 -11.43
C TYR A 55 8.47 -6.39 -12.87
N LYS A 56 9.55 -7.00 -13.35
CA LYS A 56 9.72 -7.43 -14.75
C LYS A 56 9.49 -8.92 -15.01
N HIS A 57 9.04 -9.66 -14.01
CA HIS A 57 8.78 -11.09 -14.17
C HIS A 57 7.49 -11.33 -14.95
N ASP A 58 7.59 -11.81 -16.19
CA ASP A 58 6.47 -11.99 -17.13
C ASP A 58 5.32 -12.82 -16.54
N GLY A 59 5.63 -13.93 -15.87
CA GLY A 59 4.61 -14.79 -15.25
C GLY A 59 3.77 -14.08 -14.18
N TRP A 60 4.38 -13.16 -13.42
CA TRP A 60 3.68 -12.39 -12.40
C TRP A 60 2.85 -11.28 -13.03
N GLN A 61 3.40 -10.60 -14.05
CA GLN A 61 2.64 -9.60 -14.80
C GLN A 61 1.38 -10.20 -15.46
N GLN A 62 1.53 -11.38 -16.07
CA GLN A 62 0.40 -12.11 -16.65
C GLN A 62 -0.60 -12.55 -15.58
N GLY A 63 -0.12 -13.06 -14.44
CA GLY A 63 -0.97 -13.40 -13.30
C GLY A 63 -1.79 -12.20 -12.78
N CYS A 64 -1.17 -11.03 -12.63
CA CYS A 64 -1.85 -9.78 -12.27
C CYS A 64 -2.92 -9.41 -13.30
N LEU A 65 -2.61 -9.52 -14.59
CA LEU A 65 -3.53 -9.19 -15.67
C LEU A 65 -4.76 -10.11 -15.66
N GLU A 66 -4.55 -11.41 -15.48
CA GLU A 66 -5.63 -12.39 -15.38
C GLU A 66 -6.49 -12.20 -14.13
N HIS A 67 -5.85 -12.00 -12.98
CA HIS A 67 -6.55 -11.70 -11.73
C HIS A 67 -7.42 -10.44 -11.89
N PHE A 68 -6.85 -9.37 -12.46
CA PHE A 68 -7.58 -8.13 -12.70
C PHE A 68 -8.79 -8.36 -13.62
N LYS A 69 -8.61 -9.05 -14.75
CA LYS A 69 -9.70 -9.35 -15.71
C LYS A 69 -10.82 -10.18 -15.08
N LYS A 70 -10.49 -11.15 -14.23
CA LYS A 70 -11.46 -12.03 -13.55
C LYS A 70 -12.18 -11.36 -12.38
N GLY A 71 -11.55 -10.37 -11.74
CA GLY A 71 -12.15 -9.63 -10.63
C GLY A 71 -13.43 -8.91 -11.03
N LYS A 72 -14.46 -8.91 -10.18
CA LYS A 72 -15.67 -8.09 -10.39
C LYS A 72 -15.47 -6.72 -9.75
N LEU A 73 -15.78 -5.64 -10.47
CA LEU A 73 -15.84 -4.31 -9.87
C LEU A 73 -16.97 -4.28 -8.85
N ILE A 74 -16.62 -4.09 -7.57
CA ILE A 74 -17.57 -3.89 -6.50
C ILE A 74 -18.03 -2.43 -6.62
N TYR A 75 -19.21 -2.26 -7.22
CA TYR A 75 -19.83 -1.00 -7.64
C TYR A 75 -19.25 -0.33 -8.89
N PRO A 76 -20.11 0.28 -9.75
CA PRO A 76 -19.67 1.37 -10.59
C PRO A 76 -19.39 2.55 -9.65
N MET A 77 -18.18 2.57 -9.08
CA MET A 77 -17.56 3.86 -8.75
C MET A 77 -17.72 4.72 -10.01
N LYS A 78 -18.01 6.02 -9.85
CA LYS A 78 -18.20 7.02 -10.93
C LYS A 78 -16.92 7.19 -11.79
N MET A 79 -16.49 6.09 -12.39
CA MET A 79 -15.26 5.85 -13.13
C MET A 79 -15.56 5.68 -14.61
N THR A 80 -16.85 5.69 -14.96
CA THR A 80 -17.35 5.57 -16.33
C THR A 80 -16.77 6.68 -17.19
N ASP A 81 -16.36 6.31 -18.39
CA ASP A 81 -15.78 7.17 -19.42
C ASP A 81 -14.43 7.81 -19.02
N GLU A 82 -13.68 7.15 -18.13
CA GLU A 82 -12.33 7.53 -17.73
C GLU A 82 -11.37 6.32 -17.75
N CYS A 83 -10.08 6.60 -17.86
CA CYS A 83 -9.00 5.61 -17.77
C CYS A 83 -8.27 5.71 -16.44
N TRP A 84 -7.85 4.54 -15.94
CA TRP A 84 -7.45 4.32 -14.56
C TRP A 84 -6.26 3.38 -14.50
N GLN A 85 -5.65 3.32 -13.32
CA GLN A 85 -4.53 2.44 -13.04
C GLN A 85 -4.86 1.55 -11.84
N SER A 86 -4.56 0.27 -11.97
CA SER A 86 -4.54 -0.69 -10.87
C SER A 86 -3.11 -1.09 -10.58
N VAL A 87 -2.74 -1.18 -9.31
CA VAL A 87 -1.36 -1.46 -8.91
C VAL A 87 -1.31 -2.67 -8.00
N TYR A 88 -0.52 -3.66 -8.40
CA TYR A 88 -0.18 -4.83 -7.59
C TYR A 88 1.18 -4.60 -6.94
N TYR A 89 1.28 -4.96 -5.66
CA TYR A 89 2.47 -4.77 -4.85
C TYR A 89 3.12 -6.10 -4.52
N PHE A 90 4.43 -6.16 -4.72
CA PHE A 90 5.28 -7.29 -4.43
C PHE A 90 6.33 -6.90 -3.40
N VAL A 91 6.62 -7.79 -2.46
CA VAL A 91 7.56 -7.57 -1.36
C VAL A 91 8.50 -8.75 -1.29
N ASN A 92 9.80 -8.51 -1.07
CA ASN A 92 10.75 -9.60 -0.87
C ASN A 92 10.37 -10.38 0.41
N SER A 93 10.25 -11.71 0.30
CA SER A 93 9.90 -12.57 1.45
C SER A 93 10.81 -12.42 2.66
N LYS A 94 12.07 -11.98 2.49
CA LYS A 94 13.00 -11.74 3.59
C LYS A 94 12.44 -10.76 4.62
N TYR A 95 11.58 -9.81 4.22
CA TYR A 95 10.98 -8.82 5.14
C TYR A 95 9.87 -9.38 6.02
N LYS A 96 9.44 -10.63 5.83
CA LYS A 96 8.51 -11.30 6.76
C LYS A 96 9.11 -11.38 8.17
N THR A 97 10.43 -11.58 8.26
CA THR A 97 11.14 -11.75 9.53
C THR A 97 12.29 -10.76 9.72
N TYR A 98 12.50 -9.84 8.77
CA TYR A 98 13.59 -8.89 8.86
C TYR A 98 13.37 -7.88 10.00
N GLU A 99 14.41 -7.67 10.78
CA GLU A 99 14.48 -6.62 11.80
C GLU A 99 15.64 -5.67 11.49
N LEU A 100 15.41 -4.37 11.68
CA LEU A 100 16.44 -3.38 11.47
C LEU A 100 17.57 -3.54 12.52
N PRO A 101 18.85 -3.64 12.09
CA PRO A 101 19.99 -3.70 13.00
C PRO A 101 20.02 -2.52 13.98
N GLN A 102 20.47 -2.75 15.21
CA GLN A 102 20.42 -1.73 16.27
C GLN A 102 21.20 -0.45 15.92
N GLU A 103 22.33 -0.58 15.23
CA GLU A 103 23.15 0.53 14.76
C GLU A 103 22.43 1.44 13.76
N ASP A 104 21.53 0.88 12.94
CA ASP A 104 20.75 1.64 11.96
C ASP A 104 19.51 2.29 12.57
N ARG A 105 19.00 1.77 13.69
CA ARG A 105 17.83 2.37 14.37
C ARG A 105 18.08 3.81 14.77
N ILE A 106 19.30 4.14 15.22
CA ILE A 106 19.67 5.51 15.63
C ILE A 106 19.64 6.46 14.41
N LYS A 107 19.98 5.97 13.22
CA LYS A 107 19.96 6.75 11.98
C LYS A 107 18.51 7.15 11.59
N CYS A 108 17.50 6.36 12.01
CA CYS A 108 16.09 6.65 11.72
C CYS A 108 15.60 7.98 12.32
N LYS A 109 16.29 8.52 13.34
CA LYS A 109 16.00 9.85 13.91
C LYS A 109 15.97 10.96 12.86
N ALA A 110 16.74 10.81 11.77
CA ALA A 110 16.75 11.73 10.64
C ALA A 110 15.39 11.85 9.92
N PHE A 111 14.51 10.84 10.07
CA PHE A 111 13.19 10.77 9.45
C PHE A 111 12.04 11.23 10.36
N HIS A 112 12.34 11.67 11.60
CA HIS A 112 11.31 12.15 12.53
C HIS A 112 10.61 13.42 12.04
N ARG A 113 11.31 14.20 11.22
CA ARG A 113 10.84 15.47 10.69
C ARG A 113 11.31 15.66 9.25
N GLY A 114 10.48 16.31 8.46
CA GLY A 114 10.81 16.60 7.08
C GLY A 114 9.58 16.67 6.19
N LYS A 115 9.83 16.81 4.91
CA LYS A 115 8.87 16.54 3.85
C LYS A 115 9.23 15.21 3.22
N PHE A 116 8.22 14.44 2.86
CA PHE A 116 8.37 13.10 2.32
C PHE A 116 7.35 12.87 1.20
N LYS A 117 7.61 11.87 0.37
CA LYS A 117 6.68 11.32 -0.62
C LYS A 117 6.71 9.80 -0.56
N TYR A 118 5.61 9.17 -0.94
CA TYR A 118 5.58 7.74 -1.21
C TYR A 118 6.19 7.46 -2.59
N GLU A 119 6.89 6.34 -2.74
CA GLU A 119 7.32 5.87 -4.07
C GLU A 119 6.24 5.01 -4.75
N ASN A 120 5.24 4.61 -4.00
CA ASN A 120 4.04 3.94 -4.48
C ASN A 120 3.31 4.82 -5.52
N PRO A 121 3.11 4.35 -6.78
CA PRO A 121 2.46 5.14 -7.83
C PRO A 121 1.03 5.61 -7.50
N ALA A 122 0.28 4.87 -6.66
CA ALA A 122 -1.06 5.27 -6.27
C ALA A 122 -1.07 6.50 -5.33
N TYR A 123 0.07 6.83 -4.72
CA TYR A 123 0.24 7.94 -3.79
C TYR A 123 1.40 8.87 -4.16
N SER A 124 1.91 8.81 -5.40
CA SER A 124 3.07 9.58 -5.86
C SER A 124 2.89 11.09 -5.69
N GLU A 125 1.65 11.55 -5.89
CA GLU A 125 1.25 12.96 -5.79
C GLU A 125 1.02 13.43 -4.34
N THR A 126 1.08 12.52 -3.37
CA THR A 126 0.88 12.84 -1.96
C THR A 126 2.20 13.28 -1.32
N ILE A 127 2.23 14.54 -0.88
CA ILE A 127 3.31 15.11 -0.09
C ILE A 127 2.97 15.05 1.39
N MET A 128 3.86 14.42 2.15
CA MET A 128 3.77 14.28 3.59
C MET A 128 4.67 15.29 4.28
N LYS A 129 4.11 16.14 5.14
CA LYS A 129 4.84 17.04 6.03
C LYS A 129 4.78 16.51 7.45
N ARG A 130 5.91 15.97 7.93
CA ARG A 130 6.04 15.40 9.28
C ARG A 130 6.71 16.37 10.24
N ARG A 131 6.09 16.58 11.40
CA ARG A 131 6.60 17.37 12.53
C ARG A 131 6.65 16.48 13.78
N LYS A 132 7.17 17.03 14.89
CA LYS A 132 7.36 16.29 16.16
C LYS A 132 6.12 15.51 16.65
N LYS A 133 4.92 16.09 16.52
CA LYS A 133 3.67 15.51 17.05
C LYS A 133 2.57 15.33 15.99
N ASN A 134 2.75 15.84 14.79
CA ASN A 134 1.72 15.78 13.74
C ASN A 134 2.33 15.47 12.36
N GLN A 135 1.56 14.81 11.52
CA GLN A 135 1.82 14.59 10.11
C GLN A 135 0.63 15.10 9.28
N ILE A 136 0.92 15.82 8.20
CA ILE A 136 -0.10 16.31 7.27
C ILE A 136 0.26 15.83 5.88
N GLU A 137 -0.66 15.13 5.24
CA GLU A 137 -0.53 14.65 3.87
C GLU A 137 -1.45 15.44 2.96
N LYS A 138 -0.95 15.88 1.81
CA LYS A 138 -1.69 16.67 0.83
C LYS A 138 -1.34 16.23 -0.58
N GLY A 139 -2.32 16.28 -1.48
CA GLY A 139 -2.14 15.96 -2.89
C GLY A 139 -2.64 14.56 -3.24
N GLY A 140 -2.68 14.26 -4.54
CA GLY A 140 -3.35 13.08 -5.09
C GLY A 140 -4.86 13.09 -4.86
N LEU A 141 -5.49 11.94 -5.11
CA LEU A 141 -6.94 11.76 -5.00
C LEU A 141 -7.46 11.82 -3.56
N GLY A 142 -6.59 11.63 -2.55
CA GLY A 142 -6.94 11.55 -1.12
C GLY A 142 -7.24 12.88 -0.43
N GLY A 143 -6.97 14.02 -1.08
CA GLY A 143 -7.14 15.34 -0.49
C GLY A 143 -6.17 15.61 0.67
N THR A 144 -6.61 16.36 1.69
CA THR A 144 -5.80 16.63 2.89
C THR A 144 -6.09 15.63 4.01
N GLN A 145 -5.06 14.96 4.51
CA GLN A 145 -5.16 14.04 5.63
C GLN A 145 -4.29 14.55 6.79
N LYS A 146 -4.77 14.41 8.03
CA LYS A 146 -4.03 14.83 9.23
C LYS A 146 -3.93 13.68 10.21
N TYR A 147 -2.73 13.51 10.73
CA TYR A 147 -2.41 12.50 11.72
C TYR A 147 -1.69 13.11 12.91
N LYS A 148 -1.92 12.55 14.09
CA LYS A 148 -1.06 12.75 15.25
C LYS A 148 -0.03 11.64 15.26
N ILE A 149 1.24 11.97 15.51
CA ILE A 149 2.35 11.02 15.54
C ILE A 149 2.90 10.88 16.95
N LYS A 150 3.10 9.63 17.37
CA LYS A 150 3.77 9.27 18.61
C LYS A 150 4.92 8.30 18.30
N TRP A 151 6.14 8.81 18.34
CA TRP A 151 7.35 7.99 18.27
C TRP A 151 7.48 7.18 19.56
N ARG A 152 7.70 5.86 19.42
CA ARG A 152 7.99 4.93 20.52
C ARG A 152 9.49 4.70 20.64
N ASP A 153 10.16 4.67 19.50
CA ASP A 153 11.61 4.60 19.35
C ASP A 153 12.01 5.27 18.02
N ASP A 154 13.31 5.41 17.71
CA ASP A 154 13.77 6.13 16.53
C ASP A 154 13.27 5.54 15.19
N HIS A 155 12.97 4.23 15.16
CA HIS A 155 12.47 3.51 13.99
C HIS A 155 10.99 3.09 14.08
N LYS A 156 10.29 3.38 15.19
CA LYS A 156 8.90 2.94 15.45
C LYS A 156 8.01 4.10 15.88
N TYR A 157 6.88 4.27 15.21
CA TYR A 157 5.91 5.30 15.56
C TYR A 157 4.48 4.86 15.26
N GLN A 158 3.55 5.45 16.01
CA GLN A 158 2.12 5.29 15.77
C GLN A 158 1.55 6.57 15.17
N LEU A 159 0.69 6.43 14.16
CA LEU A 159 -0.14 7.48 13.60
C LEU A 159 -1.59 7.28 14.03
N GLU A 160 -2.20 8.33 14.56
CA GLU A 160 -3.64 8.38 14.83
C GLU A 160 -4.28 9.27 13.76
N ALA A 161 -5.23 8.71 13.01
CA ALA A 161 -5.97 9.41 11.97
C ALA A 161 -6.93 10.46 12.59
N ILE A 162 -6.62 11.75 12.44
CA ILE A 162 -7.42 12.83 13.04
C ILE A 162 -8.43 13.43 12.06
N LYS A 163 -8.05 13.54 10.79
CA LYS A 163 -8.92 14.15 9.78
C LYS A 163 -8.66 13.58 8.40
N MET A 164 -9.72 13.12 7.75
CA MET A 164 -9.79 12.71 6.35
C MET A 164 -10.63 13.70 5.55
N SER A 165 -10.20 14.03 4.32
CA SER A 165 -10.93 14.97 3.47
C SER A 165 -12.08 14.31 2.72
N LEU A 166 -11.91 13.07 2.25
CA LEU A 166 -12.91 12.38 1.46
C LEU A 166 -13.99 11.77 2.35
N LYS A 167 -15.26 11.94 1.96
CA LYS A 167 -16.41 11.36 2.68
C LYS A 167 -16.28 9.84 2.83
N LYS A 168 -15.79 9.15 1.79
CA LYS A 168 -15.58 7.69 1.82
C LYS A 168 -14.55 7.25 2.87
N ASP A 169 -13.59 8.10 3.23
CA ASP A 169 -12.51 7.77 4.16
C ASP A 169 -12.78 8.26 5.59
N LYS A 170 -13.92 8.92 5.84
CA LYS A 170 -14.27 9.45 7.17
C LYS A 170 -14.33 8.40 8.26
N HIS A 171 -14.73 7.17 7.93
CA HIS A 171 -14.76 6.05 8.86
C HIS A 171 -13.37 5.65 9.38
N LYS A 172 -12.28 6.11 8.75
CA LYS A 172 -10.90 5.86 9.17
C LYS A 172 -10.42 6.83 10.24
N GLU A 173 -11.15 7.91 10.52
CA GLU A 173 -10.82 8.83 11.62
C GLU A 173 -10.89 8.08 12.95
N GLY A 174 -9.84 8.16 13.77
CA GLY A 174 -9.64 7.38 14.99
C GLY A 174 -8.75 6.14 14.81
N ASN A 175 -8.47 5.69 13.58
CA ASN A 175 -7.60 4.54 13.36
C ASN A 175 -6.18 4.79 13.86
N LEU A 176 -5.62 3.75 14.49
CA LEU A 176 -4.26 3.71 14.98
C LEU A 176 -3.42 2.84 14.05
N ILE A 177 -2.43 3.46 13.42
CA ILE A 177 -1.54 2.82 12.45
C ILE A 177 -0.17 2.72 13.09
N GLU A 178 0.32 1.51 13.34
CA GLU A 178 1.72 1.30 13.72
C GLU A 178 2.57 1.34 12.46
N VAL A 179 3.73 2.00 12.56
CA VAL A 179 4.70 2.08 11.48
C VAL A 179 6.08 1.77 12.04
N GLU A 180 6.77 0.87 11.35
CA GLU A 180 8.14 0.49 11.63
C GLU A 180 9.01 0.71 10.39
N ILE A 181 10.09 1.47 10.55
CA ILE A 181 11.16 1.57 9.56
C ILE A 181 11.98 0.29 9.67
N ILE A 182 12.00 -0.50 8.60
CA ILE A 182 12.65 -1.81 8.59
C ILE A 182 13.93 -1.84 7.77
N GLU A 183 14.18 -0.87 6.88
CA GLU A 183 15.47 -0.73 6.19
C GLU A 183 15.72 0.73 5.80
N ILE A 184 16.97 1.20 5.93
CA ILE A 184 17.41 2.49 5.40
C ILE A 184 18.17 2.22 4.10
N LEU A 185 17.64 2.70 2.98
CA LEU A 185 18.25 2.48 1.67
C LEU A 185 19.37 3.48 1.39
N ASN A 186 19.18 4.70 1.85
CA ASN A 186 20.13 5.81 1.78
C ASN A 186 19.69 6.91 2.77
N ASP A 187 20.38 8.05 2.77
CA ASP A 187 20.11 9.18 3.68
C ASP A 187 18.69 9.80 3.56
N LYS A 188 17.95 9.46 2.51
CA LYS A 188 16.61 10.02 2.23
C LYS A 188 15.51 8.97 2.18
N THR A 189 15.82 7.75 1.75
CA THR A 189 14.84 6.72 1.45
C THR A 189 14.90 5.59 2.46
N TYR A 190 13.73 5.16 2.93
CA TYR A 190 13.59 4.03 3.81
C TYR A 190 12.40 3.15 3.43
N LEU A 191 12.51 1.86 3.74
CA LEU A 191 11.43 0.88 3.68
C LEU A 191 10.73 0.85 5.03
N TYR A 192 9.40 0.87 4.99
CA TYR A 192 8.56 0.73 6.17
C TYR A 192 7.63 -0.46 6.03
N LYS A 193 7.16 -0.96 7.17
CA LYS A 193 5.92 -1.76 7.28
C LYS A 193 4.95 -1.06 8.20
N ALA A 194 3.66 -1.16 7.92
CA ALA A 194 2.60 -0.54 8.69
C ALA A 194 1.35 -1.41 8.76
N TYR A 195 0.59 -1.30 9.83
CA TYR A 195 -0.68 -2.00 10.00
C TYR A 195 -1.60 -1.22 10.94
N ILE A 196 -2.92 -1.43 10.81
CA ILE A 196 -3.91 -0.82 11.70
C ILE A 196 -4.08 -1.73 12.91
N THR A 197 -4.00 -1.19 14.13
CA THR A 197 -4.07 -1.98 15.37
C THR A 197 -5.48 -2.15 15.94
N ASN A 198 -6.41 -1.29 15.54
CA ASN A 198 -7.78 -1.26 16.06
C ASN A 198 -8.81 -1.69 15.01
N ASP A 199 -8.37 -2.46 14.02
CA ASP A 199 -9.20 -3.08 12.98
C ASP A 199 -8.93 -4.58 13.02
N ASP A 200 -9.98 -5.38 12.85
CA ASP A 200 -9.90 -6.84 12.89
C ASP A 200 -9.14 -7.40 11.67
N ASN A 201 -9.04 -6.60 10.61
CA ASN A 201 -8.31 -6.93 9.39
C ASN A 201 -6.90 -6.32 9.43
N THR A 202 -5.95 -7.04 10.00
CA THR A 202 -4.57 -6.57 10.24
C THR A 202 -3.65 -6.79 9.02
N ASP A 203 -4.06 -6.28 7.87
CA ASP A 203 -3.19 -6.29 6.69
C ASP A 203 -1.94 -5.45 6.94
N ILE A 204 -0.77 -6.07 6.76
CA ILE A 204 0.52 -5.39 6.84
C ILE A 204 0.86 -4.83 5.46
N VAL A 205 1.14 -3.53 5.41
CA VAL A 205 1.55 -2.82 4.20
C VAL A 205 3.00 -2.40 4.31
N PHE A 206 3.78 -2.78 3.32
CA PHE A 206 5.17 -2.43 3.09
C PHE A 206 5.28 -1.36 2.00
N GLY A 207 6.22 -0.44 2.12
CA GLY A 207 6.42 0.56 1.10
C GLY A 207 7.66 1.42 1.30
N LEU A 208 7.99 2.21 0.30
CA LEU A 208 9.12 3.13 0.33
C LEU A 208 8.62 4.57 0.54
N ILE A 209 9.31 5.27 1.44
CA ILE A 209 9.13 6.70 1.68
C ILE A 209 10.47 7.38 1.44
N THR A 210 10.44 8.45 0.65
CA THR A 210 11.61 9.26 0.31
C THR A 210 11.45 10.68 0.83
N LYS A 211 12.46 11.16 1.57
CA LYS A 211 12.56 12.53 2.05
C LYS A 211 12.89 13.49 0.90
N ILE A 212 12.19 14.62 0.84
CA ILE A 212 12.33 15.67 -0.20
C ILE A 212 12.77 17.01 0.38
#